data_AF-A0A8T2SJG4-F1
#
_entry.id   AF-A0A8T2SJG4-F1
#
_cell.length_a   1.000
_cell.length_b   1.000
_cell.length_c   1.000
_cell.angle_alpha   90.00
_cell.angle_beta   90.00
_cell.angle_gamma   90.00
#
_symmetry.space_group_name_H-M   'P 1'
#
loop_
_entity.id
_entity.type
_entity.pdbx_description
1 polymer ?
#
loop_
_entity_poly.entity_id
_entity_poly.type
_entity_poly.pdbx_seq_one_letter_code
_entity_poly.pdbx_strand_id
1 'polypeptide(L)'
;MYTAVELPFDKRDFSVIFSNESREKTYKITIKLVATLNLSSLSEYLLGRKIAVPQDQLQALDVALRQSLVWKYTPVGRSFFTRSLGSVTLDGGLIAWNGFFQSLRPTLQGLVLNVDLVTTAFYEPIEVVDFLGKKIRSFDPRYKLTDAQRNMVKKSPL
;
A
#
# COMPACT_ATOMS: atom_id res chain seq x y z
N MET A 1 -13.31 -3.51 -8.34
CA MET A 1 -14.05 -4.08 -7.19
C MET A 1 -14.56 -5.44 -7.61
N TYR A 2 -14.53 -6.42 -6.72
CA TYR A 2 -15.08 -7.76 -6.96
C TYR A 2 -16.13 -8.06 -5.88
N THR A 3 -17.16 -8.83 -6.23
CA THR A 3 -18.19 -9.30 -5.31
C THR A 3 -18.42 -10.78 -5.55
N ALA A 4 -18.74 -11.52 -4.48
CA ALA A 4 -19.07 -12.96 -4.59
C ALA A 4 -20.49 -13.20 -5.13
N VAL A 5 -21.36 -12.21 -4.96
CA VAL A 5 -22.75 -12.21 -5.43
C VAL A 5 -22.94 -11.00 -6.33
N GLU A 6 -23.81 -11.15 -7.33
CA GLU A 6 -24.21 -10.07 -8.21
C GLU A 6 -24.87 -8.93 -7.40
N LEU A 7 -24.51 -7.70 -7.74
CA LEU A 7 -25.11 -6.53 -7.13
C LEU A 7 -26.51 -6.31 -7.72
N PRO A 8 -27.45 -5.69 -6.98
CA PRO A 8 -28.80 -5.43 -7.47
C PRO A 8 -28.85 -4.27 -8.49
N PHE A 9 -27.78 -4.07 -9.29
CA PHE A 9 -27.65 -3.06 -10.34
C PHE A 9 -26.42 -3.34 -11.23
N ASP A 10 -26.55 -3.01 -12.51
CA ASP A 10 -25.41 -3.01 -13.47
C ASP A 10 -24.61 -1.71 -13.45
N LYS A 11 -25.25 -0.60 -13.08
CA LYS A 11 -24.59 0.70 -12.91
C LYS A 11 -25.32 1.51 -11.85
N ARG A 12 -24.57 2.12 -10.93
CA ARG A 12 -25.10 3.07 -9.96
C ARG A 12 -24.09 4.15 -9.62
N ASP A 13 -24.58 5.37 -9.52
CA ASP A 13 -23.81 6.53 -9.09
C ASP A 13 -24.09 6.81 -7.61
N PHE A 14 -23.04 7.15 -6.88
CA PHE A 14 -23.05 7.45 -5.45
C PHE A 14 -22.38 8.81 -5.24
N SER A 15 -22.90 9.59 -4.30
CA SER A 15 -22.22 10.79 -3.81
C SER A 15 -21.94 10.59 -2.33
N VAL A 16 -20.67 10.51 -1.99
CA VAL A 16 -20.20 10.31 -0.60
C VAL A 16 -19.56 11.60 -0.13
N ILE A 17 -20.05 12.12 0.99
CA ILE A 17 -19.46 13.29 1.64
C ILE A 17 -18.49 12.78 2.70
N PHE A 18 -17.24 13.18 2.59
CA PHE A 18 -16.22 12.94 3.60
C PHE A 18 -15.94 14.26 4.31
N SER A 19 -16.29 14.35 5.58
CA SER A 19 -15.91 15.48 6.44
C SER A 19 -14.65 15.11 7.21
N ASN A 20 -13.64 15.97 7.13
CA ASN A 20 -12.54 15.98 8.09
C ASN A 20 -12.55 17.35 8.78
N GLU A 21 -11.99 17.46 9.99
CA GLU A 21 -12.19 18.53 11.00
C GLU A 21 -12.18 20.01 10.53
N SER A 22 -11.78 20.31 9.29
CA SER A 22 -11.82 21.66 8.69
C SER A 22 -12.35 21.74 7.26
N ARG A 23 -12.66 20.62 6.60
CA ARG A 23 -13.09 20.57 5.19
C ARG A 23 -14.04 19.42 4.91
N GLU A 24 -15.18 19.74 4.30
CA GLU A 24 -16.04 18.77 3.66
C GLU A 24 -15.63 18.60 2.20
N LYS A 25 -15.52 17.34 1.77
CA LYS A 25 -15.25 17.01 0.38
C LYS A 25 -16.26 15.98 -0.11
N THR A 26 -16.93 16.32 -1.20
CA THR A 26 -17.86 15.40 -1.87
C THR A 26 -17.12 14.60 -2.94
N TYR A 27 -17.29 13.29 -2.91
CA TYR A 27 -16.79 12.34 -3.90
C TYR A 27 -17.97 11.76 -4.68
N LYS A 28 -17.92 11.89 -6.00
CA LYS A 28 -18.85 11.21 -6.91
C LYS A 28 -18.22 9.89 -7.36
N ILE A 29 -18.88 8.77 -7.06
CA ILE A 29 -18.38 7.42 -7.31
C ILE A 29 -19.39 6.71 -8.21
N THR A 30 -18.93 6.16 -9.33
CA THR A 30 -19.75 5.32 -10.20
C THR A 30 -19.28 3.87 -10.07
N ILE A 31 -20.19 2.97 -9.74
CA ILE A 31 -19.95 1.52 -9.80
C ILE A 31 -20.69 0.99 -11.02
N LYS A 32 -19.97 0.26 -11.88
CA LYS A 32 -20.51 -0.37 -13.10
C LYS A 32 -20.02 -1.81 -13.18
N LEU A 33 -20.91 -2.74 -13.53
CA LEU A 33 -20.58 -4.11 -13.92
C LEU A 33 -19.76 -4.08 -15.22
N VAL A 34 -18.58 -4.69 -15.17
CA VAL A 34 -17.65 -4.74 -16.30
C VAL A 34 -17.51 -6.16 -16.84
N ALA A 35 -17.51 -7.16 -15.96
CA ALA A 35 -17.37 -8.56 -16.34
C ALA A 35 -17.90 -9.47 -15.23
N THR A 36 -18.34 -10.67 -15.63
CA THR A 36 -18.64 -11.78 -14.72
C THR A 36 -17.56 -12.83 -14.87
N LEU A 37 -16.88 -13.18 -13.79
CA LEU A 37 -15.77 -14.12 -13.83
C LEU A 37 -16.26 -15.56 -13.69
N ASN A 38 -16.00 -16.37 -14.71
CA ASN A 38 -16.23 -17.81 -14.64
C ASN A 38 -14.96 -18.53 -14.15
N LEU A 39 -15.04 -19.18 -12.98
CA LEU A 39 -13.94 -19.93 -12.38
C LEU A 39 -13.71 -21.30 -13.04
N SER A 40 -14.58 -21.77 -13.94
CA SER A 40 -14.36 -23.03 -14.66
C SER A 40 -13.05 -23.02 -15.45
N SER A 41 -12.73 -21.89 -16.09
CA SER A 41 -11.47 -21.67 -16.79
C SER A 41 -10.26 -21.82 -15.88
N LEU A 42 -10.36 -21.40 -14.62
CA LEU A 42 -9.29 -21.61 -13.65
C LEU A 42 -9.14 -23.09 -13.29
N SER A 43 -10.24 -23.79 -13.03
CA SER A 43 -10.23 -25.23 -12.75
C SER A 43 -9.63 -26.03 -13.90
N GLU A 44 -10.01 -25.72 -15.14
CA GLU A 44 -9.45 -26.37 -16.34
C GLU A 44 -7.95 -26.13 -16.50
N TYR A 45 -7.49 -24.92 -16.21
CA TYR A 45 -6.08 -24.54 -16.29
C TYR A 45 -5.26 -25.31 -15.25
N LEU A 46 -5.77 -25.40 -14.02
CA LEU A 46 -5.11 -26.14 -12.93
C LEU A 46 -5.09 -27.66 -13.17
N LEU A 47 -6.02 -28.19 -13.95
CA LEU A 47 -6.01 -29.59 -14.42
C LEU A 47 -5.00 -29.85 -15.56
N GLY A 48 -4.22 -28.84 -15.97
CA GLY A 48 -3.23 -28.96 -17.02
C GLY A 48 -3.83 -29.01 -18.43
N ARG A 49 -5.08 -28.60 -18.62
CA ARG A 49 -5.65 -28.45 -19.97
C ARG A 49 -4.91 -27.36 -20.72
N LYS A 50 -4.71 -27.53 -22.04
CA LYS A 50 -4.04 -26.55 -22.91
C LYS A 50 -4.94 -25.34 -23.18
N ILE A 51 -5.21 -24.56 -22.15
CA ILE A 51 -5.94 -23.29 -22.23
C ILE A 51 -5.03 -22.14 -21.82
N ALA A 52 -5.40 -20.92 -22.22
CA ALA A 52 -4.67 -19.72 -21.84
C ALA A 52 -4.71 -19.51 -20.31
N VAL A 53 -3.71 -18.80 -19.78
CA VAL A 53 -3.65 -18.48 -18.35
C VAL A 53 -4.85 -17.61 -17.98
N PRO A 54 -5.67 -18.01 -16.98
CA PRO A 54 -6.88 -17.28 -16.56
C PRO A 54 -6.50 -16.08 -15.66
N GLN A 55 -5.94 -15.04 -16.29
CA GLN A 55 -5.35 -13.89 -15.61
C GLN A 55 -6.37 -13.14 -14.73
N ASP A 56 -7.59 -12.94 -15.22
CA ASP A 56 -8.62 -12.17 -14.51
C ASP A 56 -9.08 -12.88 -13.24
N GLN A 57 -9.22 -14.20 -13.29
CA GLN A 57 -9.58 -15.05 -12.15
C GLN A 57 -8.46 -15.05 -11.11
N LEU A 58 -7.20 -15.22 -11.54
CA LEU A 58 -6.05 -15.15 -10.64
C LEU A 58 -5.93 -13.78 -9.98
N GLN A 59 -6.15 -12.70 -10.72
CA GLN A 59 -6.15 -11.34 -10.20
C GLN A 59 -7.28 -11.11 -9.19
N ALA A 60 -8.49 -11.57 -9.47
CA ALA A 60 -9.62 -11.42 -8.56
C ALA A 60 -9.37 -12.14 -7.22
N LEU A 61 -8.82 -13.35 -7.26
CA LEU A 61 -8.42 -14.10 -6.07
C LEU A 61 -7.29 -13.39 -5.30
N ASP A 62 -6.27 -12.91 -6.01
CA ASP A 62 -5.15 -12.19 -5.40
C ASP A 62 -5.60 -10.86 -4.74
N VAL A 63 -6.59 -10.16 -5.31
CA VAL A 63 -7.21 -8.98 -4.68
C VAL A 63 -8.03 -9.38 -3.45
N ALA A 64 -8.85 -10.43 -3.55
CA ALA A 64 -9.68 -10.89 -2.43
C ALA A 64 -8.83 -11.30 -1.21
N LEU A 65 -7.73 -12.04 -1.42
CA LEU A 65 -6.82 -12.46 -0.37
C LEU A 65 -6.14 -11.28 0.33
N ARG A 66 -5.74 -10.26 -0.43
CA ARG A 66 -5.04 -9.08 0.09
C ARG A 66 -5.97 -8.07 0.77
N GLN A 67 -7.26 -8.09 0.45
CA GLN A 67 -8.20 -7.05 0.88
C GLN A 67 -8.24 -6.87 2.40
N SER A 68 -8.26 -7.96 3.17
CA SER A 68 -8.32 -7.89 4.65
C SER A 68 -7.02 -7.36 5.28
N LEU A 69 -5.90 -7.48 4.57
CA LEU A 69 -4.57 -7.15 5.06
C LEU A 69 -4.22 -5.68 4.85
N VAL A 70 -4.76 -5.06 3.79
CA VAL A 70 -4.63 -3.61 3.54
C VAL A 70 -5.19 -2.77 4.70
N TRP A 71 -6.18 -3.29 5.44
CA TRP A 71 -6.74 -2.61 6.61
C TRP A 71 -5.89 -2.74 7.88
N LYS A 72 -5.02 -3.75 7.96
CA LYS A 72 -4.27 -4.11 9.17
C LYS A 72 -2.78 -3.79 9.08
N TYR A 73 -2.24 -3.74 7.87
CA TYR A 73 -0.81 -3.62 7.60
C TYR A 73 -0.57 -2.49 6.60
N THR A 74 0.67 -2.00 6.55
CA THR A 74 1.11 -1.05 5.53
C THR A 74 1.53 -1.82 4.26
N PRO A 75 0.79 -1.70 3.14
CA PRO A 75 1.15 -2.40 1.90
C PRO A 75 2.29 -1.68 1.18
N VAL A 76 3.31 -2.43 0.77
CA VAL A 76 4.38 -1.96 -0.14
C VAL A 76 4.61 -3.04 -1.20
N GLY A 77 4.17 -2.76 -2.43
CA GLY A 77 4.17 -3.76 -3.51
C GLY A 77 3.27 -4.96 -3.18
N ARG A 78 3.87 -6.16 -3.09
CA ARG A 78 3.19 -7.41 -2.70
C ARG A 78 3.44 -7.81 -1.24
N SER A 79 4.08 -6.93 -0.47
CA SER A 79 4.45 -7.17 0.92
C SER A 79 3.65 -6.30 1.86
N PHE A 80 3.50 -6.76 3.09
CA PHE A 80 2.68 -6.14 4.14
C PHE A 80 3.53 -6.00 5.40
N PHE A 81 3.61 -4.77 5.92
CA PHE A 81 4.51 -4.43 7.02
C PHE A 81 3.74 -3.86 8.22
N THR A 82 4.25 -4.11 9.42
CA THR A 82 3.79 -3.47 10.65
C THR A 82 4.86 -3.56 11.72
N ARG A 83 4.89 -2.60 12.63
CA ARG A 83 5.79 -2.64 13.81
C ARG A 83 5.50 -3.82 14.71
N SER A 84 4.25 -4.27 14.78
CA SER A 84 3.84 -5.36 15.68
C SER A 84 4.43 -6.73 15.29
N LEU A 85 4.93 -6.89 14.06
CA LEU A 85 5.65 -8.10 13.61
C LEU A 85 7.16 -8.04 13.95
N GLY A 86 7.58 -6.99 14.65
CA GLY A 86 8.96 -6.72 14.97
C GLY A 86 9.43 -5.46 14.26
N SER A 87 10.18 -4.65 14.99
CA SER A 87 10.82 -3.46 14.46
C SER A 87 12.14 -3.20 15.17
N VAL A 88 13.10 -2.64 14.44
CA VAL A 88 14.43 -2.29 14.94
C VAL A 88 14.74 -0.87 14.52
N THR A 89 15.09 -0.02 15.48
CA THR A 89 15.54 1.35 15.18
C THR A 89 16.84 1.32 14.38
N LEU A 90 16.88 2.10 13.31
CA LEU A 90 18.07 2.32 12.49
C LEU A 90 18.60 3.75 12.74
N ASP A 91 19.79 4.04 12.21
CA ASP A 91 20.35 5.39 12.29
C ASP A 91 19.66 6.36 11.31
N GLY A 92 19.78 7.67 11.56
CA GLY A 92 19.30 8.72 10.66
C GLY A 92 17.78 8.87 10.60
N GLY A 93 17.06 8.53 11.68
CA GLY A 93 15.61 8.68 11.78
C GLY A 93 14.81 7.62 11.02
N LEU A 94 15.42 6.45 10.82
CA LEU A 94 14.81 5.31 10.16
C LEU A 94 14.49 4.19 11.16
N ILE A 95 13.53 3.35 10.81
CA ILE A 95 13.15 2.17 11.57
C ILE A 95 12.88 1.03 10.60
N ALA A 96 13.50 -0.12 10.82
CA ALA A 96 13.20 -1.34 10.08
C ALA A 96 11.90 -1.94 10.63
N TRP A 97 10.93 -2.22 9.77
CA TRP A 97 9.74 -2.99 10.13
C TRP A 97 9.81 -4.35 9.45
N ASN A 98 9.43 -5.37 10.21
CA ASN A 98 9.18 -6.69 9.65
C ASN A 98 7.80 -6.72 8.96
N GLY A 99 7.68 -7.66 8.06
CA GLY A 99 6.51 -7.90 7.27
C GLY A 99 6.59 -9.25 6.58
N PHE A 100 5.65 -9.49 5.68
CA PHE A 100 5.63 -10.69 4.88
C PHE A 100 5.29 -10.34 3.43
N PHE A 101 5.99 -10.97 2.51
CA PHE A 101 5.61 -11.04 1.10
C PHE A 101 4.50 -12.07 0.94
N GLN A 102 3.54 -11.81 0.07
CA GLN A 102 2.61 -12.85 -0.38
C GLN A 102 2.35 -12.79 -1.89
N SER A 103 2.15 -13.96 -2.51
CA SER A 103 1.65 -14.04 -3.88
C SER A 103 0.90 -15.34 -4.11
N LEU A 104 -0.29 -15.26 -4.70
CA LEU A 104 -1.00 -16.43 -5.20
C LEU A 104 -0.32 -16.95 -6.49
N ARG A 105 -0.01 -18.23 -6.54
CA ARG A 105 0.66 -18.88 -7.67
C ARG A 105 -0.11 -20.11 -8.14
N PRO A 106 -0.43 -20.24 -9.44
CA PRO A 106 -0.89 -21.51 -9.98
C PRO A 106 0.29 -22.48 -10.12
N THR A 107 0.07 -23.73 -9.71
CA THR A 107 1.00 -24.86 -9.85
C THR A 107 0.27 -26.07 -10.43
N LEU A 108 1.01 -27.13 -10.78
CA LEU A 108 0.42 -28.39 -11.25
C LEU A 108 -0.41 -29.10 -10.16
N GLN A 109 -0.26 -28.71 -8.89
CA GLN A 109 -0.98 -29.27 -7.76
C GLN A 109 -2.13 -28.35 -7.28
N GLY A 110 -2.43 -27.27 -8.02
CA GLY A 110 -3.47 -26.31 -7.69
C GLY A 110 -2.92 -24.93 -7.37
N LEU A 111 -3.68 -24.14 -6.60
CA LEU A 111 -3.25 -22.81 -6.19
C LEU A 111 -2.44 -22.88 -4.90
N VAL A 112 -1.29 -22.21 -4.89
CA VAL A 112 -0.43 -22.09 -3.71
C VAL A 112 -0.32 -20.62 -3.34
N LEU A 113 -0.44 -20.32 -2.05
CA LEU A 113 -0.09 -19.02 -1.51
C LEU A 113 1.39 -19.05 -1.10
N ASN A 114 2.24 -18.38 -1.89
CA ASN A 114 3.64 -18.20 -1.54
C ASN A 114 3.76 -17.08 -0.49
N VAL A 115 4.37 -17.38 0.66
CA VAL A 115 4.58 -16.42 1.76
C VAL A 115 6.05 -16.44 2.16
N ASP A 116 6.64 -15.26 2.35
CA ASP A 116 8.04 -15.13 2.78
C ASP A 116 8.20 -13.98 3.79
N LEU A 117 9.17 -14.09 4.70
CA LEU A 117 9.49 -13.05 5.67
C LEU A 117 10.30 -11.94 4.99
N VAL A 118 9.93 -10.69 5.24
CA VAL A 118 10.64 -9.54 4.70
C VAL A 118 10.82 -8.46 5.75
N THR A 119 11.86 -7.65 5.59
CA THR A 119 12.11 -6.47 6.43
C THR A 119 12.43 -5.30 5.52
N THR A 120 11.86 -4.12 5.79
CA THR A 120 12.17 -2.90 5.04
C THR A 120 12.21 -1.67 5.94
N ALA A 121 12.90 -0.62 5.49
CA ALA A 121 13.06 0.61 6.24
C ALA A 121 11.88 1.56 6.03
N PHE A 122 11.38 2.12 7.13
CA PHE A 122 10.39 3.18 7.18
C PHE A 122 10.96 4.39 7.92
N TYR A 123 10.33 5.55 7.77
CA TYR A 123 10.62 6.68 8.63
C TYR A 123 10.06 6.45 10.03
N GLU A 124 10.86 6.79 11.04
CA GLU A 124 10.43 6.82 12.43
C GLU A 124 9.38 7.94 12.61
N PRO A 125 8.31 7.78 13.41
CA PRO A 125 7.26 8.77 13.53
C PRO A 125 7.64 9.76 14.64
N ILE A 126 8.76 10.44 14.43
CA ILE A 126 9.31 11.44 15.34
C ILE A 126 9.02 12.84 14.83
N GLU A 127 9.21 13.85 15.68
CA GLU A 127 9.09 15.23 15.24
C GLU A 127 10.11 15.55 14.15
N VAL A 128 9.76 16.48 13.25
CA VAL A 128 10.67 16.88 12.16
C VAL A 128 11.99 17.41 12.72
N VAL A 129 11.94 18.13 13.85
CA VAL A 129 13.12 18.67 14.53
C VAL A 129 14.03 17.53 15.00
N ASP A 130 13.48 16.49 15.62
CA ASP A 130 14.23 15.31 16.05
C ASP A 130 14.80 14.54 14.87
N PHE A 131 14.03 14.39 13.78
CA PHE A 131 14.49 13.75 12.56
C PHE A 131 15.70 14.49 11.98
N LEU A 132 15.65 15.82 11.91
CA LEU A 132 16.78 16.64 11.45
C LEU A 132 18.00 16.49 12.36
N GLY A 133 17.80 16.43 13.69
CA GLY A 133 18.87 16.14 14.65
C GLY A 133 19.51 14.76 14.44
N LYS A 134 18.72 13.74 14.11
CA LYS A 134 19.25 12.40 13.78
C LYS A 134 19.92 12.35 12.40
N LYS A 135 19.49 13.18 11.44
CA LYS A 135 19.97 13.12 10.05
C LYS A 135 21.18 14.01 9.78
N ILE A 136 21.31 15.15 10.46
CA ILE A 136 22.31 16.17 10.21
C ILE A 136 23.18 16.35 11.46
N ARG A 137 24.46 15.98 11.36
CA ARG A 137 25.41 15.97 12.49
C ARG A 137 25.59 17.31 13.22
N SER A 138 25.31 18.43 12.56
CA SER A 138 25.47 19.79 13.10
C SER A 138 24.15 20.56 13.22
N PHE A 139 23.01 19.87 13.22
CA PHE A 139 21.73 20.52 13.38
C PHE A 139 21.56 21.07 14.79
N ASP A 140 21.44 22.40 14.90
CA ASP A 140 21.01 23.08 16.11
C ASP A 140 19.70 23.81 15.81
N PRO A 141 18.55 23.36 16.36
CA PRO A 141 17.26 24.00 16.13
C PRO A 141 17.19 25.43 16.70
N ARG A 142 18.15 25.83 17.54
CA ARG A 142 18.24 27.18 18.12
C ARG A 142 19.12 28.12 17.30
N TYR A 143 19.82 27.61 16.29
CA TYR A 143 20.71 28.43 15.47
C TYR A 143 19.91 29.51 14.73
N LYS A 144 20.22 30.77 15.02
CA LYS A 144 19.62 31.93 14.34
C LYS A 144 20.57 32.41 13.25
N LEU A 145 20.09 32.41 12.01
CA LEU A 145 20.80 33.04 10.90
C LEU A 145 21.05 34.53 11.20
N THR A 146 22.27 34.99 10.95
CA THR A 146 22.59 36.42 10.90
C THR A 146 21.89 37.08 9.71
N ASP A 147 21.70 38.40 9.74
CA ASP A 147 21.02 39.11 8.64
C ASP A 147 21.77 38.97 7.31
N ALA A 148 23.10 38.89 7.34
CA ALA A 148 23.92 38.59 6.17
C ALA A 148 23.59 37.20 5.57
N GLN A 149 23.53 36.17 6.41
CA GLN A 149 23.18 34.81 5.98
C GLN A 149 21.73 34.70 5.49
N ARG A 150 20.78 35.39 6.16
CA ARG A 150 19.38 35.46 5.69
C ARG A 150 19.28 36.06 4.30
N ASN A 151 20.04 37.12 4.04
CA ASN A 151 20.05 37.77 2.73
C ASN A 151 20.74 36.92 1.65
N MET A 152 21.71 36.08 2.01
CA MET A 152 22.31 35.11 1.08
C MET A 152 21.33 34.01 0.68
N VAL A 153 20.60 33.42 1.64
CA VAL A 153 19.61 32.36 1.35
C VAL A 153 18.49 32.89 0.44
N LYS A 154 18.02 34.12 0.66
CA LYS A 154 16.99 34.75 -0.18
C LYS A 154 17.42 35.00 -1.63
N LYS A 155 18.73 35.09 -1.89
CA LYS A 155 19.28 35.37 -3.23
C LYS A 155 19.70 34.11 -3.98
N SER A 156 19.65 32.94 -3.35
CA SER A 156 19.96 31.69 -4.05
C SER A 156 18.79 31.30 -4.95
N PRO A 157 19.00 31.02 -6.24
CA PRO A 157 18.01 30.31 -7.04
C PRO A 157 17.93 28.86 -6.54
N LEU A 158 16.71 28.32 -6.52
CA LEU A 158 16.42 26.91 -6.25
C LEU A 158 16.95 26.01 -7.38
#